data_AF-A0A8J5IJB8-F1
#
_entry.id   AF-A0A8J5IJB8-F1
#
_cell.length_a   1.000
_cell.length_b   1.000
_cell.length_c   1.000
_cell.angle_alpha   90.00
_cell.angle_beta   90.00
_cell.angle_gamma   90.00
#
_symmetry.space_group_name_H-M   'P 1'
#
loop_
_entity.id
_entity.type
_entity.pdbx_description
1 polymer ?
#
loop_
_entity_poly.entity_id
_entity_poly.type
_entity_poly.pdbx_seq_one_letter_code
_entity_poly.pdbx_strand_id
1 'polypeptide(L)'
;MAPDSSQIFCCLDTPGSWNDDAVARHQYDKLLRRTPGGYHAIADTVFSPNDSHMHGRIKTPMKKSSSVLRLLERRGSARQAAECGMRTLQGAFTRVKMPLPADDHKYRLDILTASMHLHQLRTRRVGINQIRAVYENIFAWG
;
A
#
# COMPACT_ATOMS: atom_id res chain seq x y z
N MET A 1 1.36 -3.50 0.61
CA MET A 1 1.09 -4.96 0.47
C MET A 1 2.26 -5.60 -0.25
N ALA A 2 2.53 -6.88 0.01
CA ALA A 2 3.53 -7.64 -0.73
C ALA A 2 2.94 -8.20 -2.05
N PRO A 3 3.79 -8.77 -2.94
CA PRO A 3 3.35 -9.38 -4.18
C PRO A 3 2.36 -10.53 -4.03
N ASP A 4 2.31 -11.18 -2.86
CA ASP A 4 1.34 -12.22 -2.49
C ASP A 4 0.00 -11.65 -1.96
N SER A 5 -0.20 -10.34 -2.10
CA SER A 5 -1.29 -9.57 -1.49
C SER A 5 -1.28 -9.53 0.05
N SER A 6 -0.25 -10.04 0.72
CA SER A 6 -0.18 -9.94 2.18
C SER A 6 0.01 -8.49 2.62
N GLN A 7 -0.62 -8.14 3.74
CA GLN A 7 -0.40 -6.86 4.38
C GLN A 7 0.85 -6.95 5.26
N ILE A 8 1.86 -6.16 4.89
CA ILE A 8 3.12 -6.06 5.63
C ILE A 8 2.99 -5.00 6.74
N PHE A 9 2.20 -3.96 6.49
CA PHE A 9 2.02 -2.83 7.39
C PHE A 9 0.71 -2.09 7.10
N CYS A 10 0.08 -1.52 8.13
CA CYS A 10 -1.05 -0.59 8.04
C CYS A 10 -0.89 0.54 9.09
N CYS A 11 -1.11 1.80 8.68
CA CYS A 11 -1.26 2.94 9.58
C CYS A 11 -2.73 3.33 9.67
N LEU A 12 -3.21 3.63 10.88
CA LEU A 12 -4.51 4.24 11.07
C LEU A 12 -4.34 5.75 11.10
N ASP A 13 -5.07 6.44 10.22
CA ASP A 13 -5.13 7.89 10.27
C ASP A 13 -6.32 8.39 11.12
N THR A 14 -6.20 9.57 11.71
CA THR A 14 -7.28 10.31 12.38
C THR A 14 -7.80 11.41 11.46
N PRO A 15 -9.13 11.62 11.36
CA PRO A 15 -9.69 12.74 10.62
C PRO A 15 -9.04 14.07 11.04
N GLY A 16 -8.49 14.83 10.10
CA GLY A 16 -7.78 16.09 10.36
C GLY A 16 -6.26 16.01 10.38
N SER A 17 -5.68 14.82 10.22
CA SER A 17 -4.26 14.71 9.85
C SER A 17 -4.07 15.28 8.45
N TRP A 18 -3.09 16.18 8.30
CA TRP A 18 -2.87 16.91 7.05
C TRP A 18 -2.03 16.11 6.03
N ASN A 19 -1.32 15.05 6.47
CA ASN A 19 -0.31 14.42 5.63
C ASN A 19 -0.09 12.94 5.92
N ASP A 20 -0.55 12.07 5.01
CA ASP A 20 -0.35 10.62 5.04
C ASP A 20 1.14 10.23 5.15
N ASP A 21 2.04 10.99 4.52
CA ASP A 21 3.50 10.78 4.61
C ASP A 21 4.01 10.97 6.05
N ALA A 22 3.46 11.95 6.77
CA ALA A 22 3.82 12.19 8.17
C ALA A 22 3.35 11.05 9.08
N VAL A 23 2.16 10.50 8.84
CA VAL A 23 1.61 9.37 9.60
C VAL A 23 2.41 8.09 9.31
N ALA A 24 2.82 7.88 8.06
CA ALA A 24 3.59 6.71 7.63
C ALA A 24 5.09 6.78 7.98
N ARG A 25 5.60 7.90 8.50
CA ARG A 25 7.04 8.15 8.68
C ARG A 25 7.78 7.09 9.50
N HIS A 26 7.14 6.51 10.51
CA HIS A 26 7.71 5.43 11.33
C HIS A 26 7.85 4.09 10.58
N GLN A 27 7.21 3.95 9.42
CA GLN A 27 7.37 2.80 8.54
C GLN A 27 8.63 2.89 7.68
N TYR A 28 9.15 4.10 7.48
CA TYR A 28 10.27 4.32 6.58
C TYR A 28 11.53 3.61 7.05
N ASP A 29 11.77 3.53 8.36
CA ASP A 29 12.86 2.72 8.92
C ASP A 29 12.74 1.23 8.57
N LYS A 30 11.51 0.70 8.57
CA LYS A 30 11.27 -0.70 8.18
C LYS A 30 11.51 -0.88 6.69
N LEU A 31 11.06 0.07 5.86
CA LEU A 31 11.31 0.07 4.42
C LEU A 31 12.81 0.17 4.11
N LEU A 32 13.58 0.96 4.85
CA LEU A 32 15.03 1.07 4.66
C LEU A 32 15.78 -0.20 5.06
N ARG A 33 15.48 -0.72 6.26
CA ARG A 33 16.29 -1.75 6.91
C ARG A 33 15.84 -3.18 6.59
N ARG A 34 14.59 -3.37 6.18
CA ARG A 34 14.00 -4.70 5.97
C ARG A 34 13.60 -4.99 4.52
N THR A 35 13.74 -4.04 3.60
CA THR A 35 13.52 -4.31 2.17
C THR A 35 14.74 -5.04 1.59
N PRO A 36 14.58 -6.28 1.07
CA PRO A 36 15.69 -7.00 0.46
C PRO A 36 16.30 -6.24 -0.72
N GLY A 37 17.55 -6.54 -1.07
CA GLY A 37 18.18 -5.99 -2.27
C GLY A 37 17.36 -6.33 -3.53
N GLY A 38 17.25 -5.39 -4.47
CA GLY A 38 16.48 -5.55 -5.71
C GLY A 38 14.97 -5.29 -5.60
N TYR A 39 14.45 -5.07 -4.39
CA TYR A 39 13.04 -4.73 -4.16
C TYR A 39 12.86 -3.25 -3.80
N HIS A 40 11.69 -2.73 -4.18
CA HIS A 40 11.27 -1.36 -3.91
C HIS A 40 9.79 -1.33 -3.53
N ALA A 41 9.41 -0.38 -2.66
CA ALA A 41 8.00 -0.06 -2.43
C ALA A 41 7.49 0.87 -3.54
N ILE A 42 6.30 0.60 -4.04
CA ILE A 42 5.57 1.51 -4.94
C ILE A 42 4.57 2.26 -4.08
N ALA A 43 4.59 3.59 -4.14
CA ALA A 43 3.74 4.46 -3.33
C ALA A 43 3.13 5.57 -4.19
N ASP A 44 2.05 6.18 -3.72
CA ASP A 44 1.48 7.37 -4.36
C ASP A 44 2.44 8.57 -4.27
N THR A 45 2.27 9.57 -5.12
CA THR A 45 3.15 10.75 -5.22
C THR A 45 3.19 11.59 -3.94
N VAL A 46 2.19 11.47 -3.07
CA VAL A 46 2.14 12.07 -1.73
C VAL A 46 3.31 11.57 -0.86
N PHE A 47 3.80 10.34 -1.08
CA PHE A 47 4.94 9.74 -0.37
C PHE A 47 6.28 10.02 -1.06
N SER A 48 6.49 11.27 -1.49
CA SER A 48 7.71 11.67 -2.19
C SER A 48 8.94 11.52 -1.29
N PRO A 49 10.04 10.90 -1.75
CA PRO A 49 11.25 10.76 -0.95
C PRO A 49 11.97 12.11 -0.88
N ASN A 50 11.60 12.92 0.12
CA ASN A 50 12.30 14.16 0.47
C ASN A 50 13.66 13.89 1.13
N ASP A 51 13.92 12.64 1.53
CA ASP A 51 15.16 12.22 2.17
C ASP A 51 16.02 11.40 1.20
N SER A 52 17.28 11.81 1.06
CA SER A 52 18.34 11.12 0.32
C SER A 52 18.50 9.64 0.68
N HIS A 53 18.18 9.25 1.92
CA HIS A 53 18.24 7.86 2.36
C HIS A 53 17.11 6.99 1.80
N MET A 54 15.96 7.58 1.47
CA MET A 54 14.82 6.88 0.84
C MET A 54 15.01 6.71 -0.67
N HIS A 55 16.04 7.35 -1.23
CA HIS A 55 16.30 7.35 -2.66
C HIS A 55 16.58 5.93 -3.16
N GLY A 56 15.71 5.44 -4.05
CA GLY A 56 15.79 4.07 -4.56
C GLY A 56 15.17 3.01 -3.65
N ARG A 57 14.47 3.33 -2.54
CA ARG A 57 13.65 2.36 -1.78
C ARG A 57 12.16 2.54 -2.00
N ILE A 58 11.72 3.79 -2.20
CA ILE A 58 10.35 4.14 -2.57
C ILE A 58 10.37 4.63 -4.03
N LYS A 59 9.44 4.12 -4.83
CA LYS A 59 9.22 4.48 -6.22
C LYS A 59 7.80 5.04 -6.36
N THR A 60 7.71 6.33 -6.61
CA THR A 60 6.44 7.01 -6.92
C THR A 60 6.25 7.12 -8.43
N PRO A 61 5.01 7.14 -8.93
CA PRO A 61 4.74 7.48 -10.32
C PRO A 61 5.29 8.89 -10.67
N MET A 62 6.32 8.98 -11.54
CA MET A 62 7.04 10.18 -12.07
C MET A 62 8.09 10.84 -11.13
N LYS A 63 9.23 11.44 -11.58
CA LYS A 63 9.66 12.01 -12.88
C LYS A 63 10.98 11.42 -13.47
N LYS A 64 11.70 10.55 -12.75
CA LYS A 64 12.95 9.87 -13.21
C LYS A 64 12.84 8.36 -13.02
N SER A 65 11.90 7.72 -13.69
CA SER A 65 11.58 6.30 -13.46
C SER A 65 12.30 5.39 -14.47
N SER A 66 12.80 4.24 -14.01
CA SER A 66 13.40 3.19 -14.85
C SER A 66 12.46 2.76 -15.98
N SER A 67 12.97 2.25 -17.10
CA SER A 67 12.18 1.83 -18.29
C SER A 67 10.92 1.02 -17.95
N VAL A 68 11.01 0.09 -16.99
CA VAL A 68 9.90 -0.74 -16.51
C VAL A 68 8.82 0.06 -15.79
N LEU A 69 9.19 0.98 -14.89
CA LEU A 69 8.23 1.84 -14.21
C LEU A 69 7.52 2.77 -15.18
N ARG A 70 8.22 3.24 -16.22
CA ARG A 70 7.63 4.06 -17.28
C ARG A 70 6.56 3.29 -18.06
N LEU A 71 6.79 1.99 -18.28
CA LEU A 71 5.80 1.10 -18.90
C LEU A 71 4.60 0.86 -17.97
N LEU A 72 4.85 0.63 -16.68
CA LEU A 72 3.82 0.45 -15.65
C LEU A 72 2.98 1.73 -15.43
N GLU A 73 3.61 2.90 -15.47
CA GLU A 73 2.99 4.21 -15.38
C GLU A 73 2.10 4.48 -16.60
N ARG A 74 2.61 4.22 -17.83
CA ARG A 74 1.83 4.31 -19.07
C ARG A 74 0.58 3.43 -19.05
N ARG A 75 0.63 2.28 -18.37
CA ARG A 75 -0.51 1.36 -18.22
C ARG A 75 -1.38 1.66 -16.98
N GLY A 76 -1.05 2.67 -16.17
CA GLY A 76 -1.77 3.00 -14.92
C GLY A 76 -1.58 1.98 -13.79
N SER A 77 -0.86 0.90 -14.02
CA SER A 77 -0.72 -0.25 -13.12
C SER A 77 0.04 0.10 -11.84
N ALA A 78 1.04 0.98 -11.89
CA ALA A 78 1.79 1.40 -10.70
C ALA A 78 0.91 2.16 -9.69
N ARG A 79 0.07 3.07 -10.19
CA ARG A 79 -0.90 3.80 -9.37
C ARG A 79 -1.97 2.86 -8.82
N GLN A 80 -2.51 1.98 -9.67
CA GLN A 80 -3.47 0.96 -9.23
C GLN A 80 -2.90 0.03 -8.16
N ALA A 81 -1.61 -0.33 -8.25
CA ALA A 81 -0.94 -1.15 -7.25
C ALA A 81 -0.74 -0.41 -5.92
N ALA A 82 -0.40 0.89 -5.95
CA ALA A 82 -0.32 1.72 -4.74
C ALA A 82 -1.70 1.87 -4.06
N GLU A 83 -2.76 2.06 -4.84
CA GLU A 83 -4.13 2.19 -4.35
C GLU A 83 -4.78 0.83 -3.99
N CYS A 84 -4.20 -0.29 -4.45
CA CYS A 84 -4.81 -1.62 -4.36
C CYS A 84 -5.13 -1.98 -2.91
N GLY A 85 -4.22 -1.73 -1.95
CA GLY A 85 -4.45 -2.11 -0.56
C GLY A 85 -5.64 -1.41 0.10
N MET A 86 -5.82 -0.12 -0.18
CA MET A 86 -6.96 0.64 0.33
C MET A 86 -8.27 0.17 -0.34
N ARG A 87 -8.23 -0.04 -1.66
CA ARG A 87 -9.40 -0.48 -2.44
C ARG A 87 -9.85 -1.89 -2.05
N THR A 88 -8.93 -2.84 -1.84
CA THR A 88 -9.25 -4.21 -1.45
C THR A 88 -9.89 -4.25 -0.06
N LEU A 89 -9.39 -3.44 0.88
CA LEU A 89 -9.96 -3.37 2.22
C LEU A 89 -11.37 -2.77 2.21
N GLN A 90 -11.55 -1.63 1.54
CA GLN A 90 -12.86 -0.98 1.42
C GLN A 90 -13.87 -1.84 0.65
N GLY A 91 -13.42 -2.59 -0.37
CA GLY A 91 -14.27 -3.51 -1.13
C GLY A 91 -14.74 -4.70 -0.31
N ALA A 92 -13.88 -5.24 0.55
CA ALA A 92 -14.20 -6.41 1.39
C ALA A 92 -15.04 -6.04 2.63
N PHE A 93 -14.86 -4.83 3.18
CA PHE A 93 -15.51 -4.40 4.42
C PHE A 93 -16.25 -3.08 4.20
N THR A 94 -17.51 -3.16 3.74
CA THR A 94 -18.34 -1.97 3.48
C THR A 94 -18.56 -1.09 4.71
N ARG A 95 -18.53 -1.66 5.92
CA ARG A 95 -18.61 -0.89 7.18
C ARG A 95 -17.43 0.07 7.36
N VAL A 96 -16.27 -0.20 6.77
CA VAL A 96 -15.10 0.70 6.81
C VAL A 96 -15.30 1.91 5.87
N LYS A 97 -16.31 1.89 5.00
CA LYS A 97 -16.70 3.05 4.18
C LYS A 97 -17.57 4.05 4.95
N MET A 98 -18.15 3.65 6.08
CA MET A 98 -18.92 4.56 6.92
C MET A 98 -17.98 5.28 7.90
N PRO A 99 -18.25 6.56 8.24
CA PRO A 99 -17.52 7.24 9.29
C PRO A 99 -17.57 6.40 10.58
N LEU A 100 -16.40 6.08 11.12
CA LEU A 100 -16.29 5.44 12.42
C LEU A 100 -16.42 6.51 13.51
N PRO A 101 -16.96 6.18 14.69
CA PRO A 101 -17.03 7.12 15.82
C PRO A 101 -15.65 7.72 16.10
N ALA A 102 -15.57 9.05 16.13
CA ALA A 102 -14.31 9.78 16.32
C ALA A 102 -13.90 9.86 17.78
N ASP A 103 -14.88 9.82 18.68
CA ASP A 103 -14.74 9.83 20.13
C ASP A 103 -14.37 8.45 20.70
N ASP A 104 -14.86 7.36 20.09
CA ASP A 104 -14.54 6.00 20.51
C ASP A 104 -13.32 5.41 19.79
N HIS A 105 -12.15 5.76 20.32
CA HIS A 105 -10.85 5.30 19.83
C HIS A 105 -10.69 3.78 19.90
N LYS A 106 -11.24 3.14 20.94
CA LYS A 106 -11.10 1.70 21.17
C LYS A 106 -11.93 0.94 20.16
N TYR A 107 -13.19 1.30 19.98
CA TYR A 107 -14.08 0.69 19.01
C TYR A 107 -13.54 0.84 17.57
N ARG A 108 -13.04 2.03 17.24
CA ARG A 108 -12.41 2.28 15.93
C ARG A 108 -11.21 1.38 15.69
N LEU A 109 -10.32 1.26 16.68
CA LEU A 109 -9.16 0.37 16.62
C LEU A 109 -9.58 -1.10 16.46
N ASP A 110 -10.59 -1.55 17.22
CA ASP A 110 -11.06 -2.94 17.20
C ASP A 110 -11.64 -3.31 15.82
N ILE A 111 -12.48 -2.45 15.24
CA ILE A 111 -13.03 -2.66 13.89
C ILE A 111 -11.93 -2.71 12.84
N LEU A 112 -10.99 -1.77 12.88
CA LEU A 112 -9.93 -1.70 11.88
C LEU A 112 -9.01 -2.91 12.01
N THR A 113 -8.61 -3.27 13.23
CA THR A 113 -7.77 -4.45 13.52
C THR A 113 -8.44 -5.74 13.08
N ALA A 114 -9.71 -5.95 13.43
CA ALA A 114 -10.46 -7.12 13.00
C ALA A 114 -10.56 -7.20 11.46
N SER A 115 -10.81 -6.06 10.80
CA SER A 115 -10.87 -5.98 9.33
C SER A 115 -9.55 -6.36 8.69
N MET A 116 -8.42 -5.88 9.22
CA MET A 116 -7.07 -6.24 8.74
C MET A 116 -6.78 -7.74 8.93
N HIS A 117 -7.10 -8.29 10.10
CA HIS A 117 -6.86 -9.72 10.37
C HIS A 117 -7.72 -10.63 9.47
N LEU A 118 -9.00 -10.30 9.30
CA LEU A 118 -9.89 -11.04 8.40
C LEU A 118 -9.43 -10.95 6.95
N HIS A 119 -8.98 -9.77 6.51
CA HIS A 119 -8.36 -9.61 5.20
C HIS A 119 -7.14 -10.52 5.05
N GLN A 120 -6.23 -10.49 6.02
CA GLN A 120 -5.00 -11.28 5.99
C GLN A 120 -5.27 -12.79 5.97
N LEU A 121 -6.28 -13.25 6.71
CA LEU A 121 -6.74 -14.64 6.70
C LEU A 121 -7.29 -15.02 5.32
N ARG A 122 -8.17 -14.18 4.74
CA ARG A 122 -8.76 -14.41 3.43
C ARG A 122 -7.69 -14.46 2.34
N THR A 123 -6.74 -13.55 2.34
CA THR A 123 -5.64 -13.54 1.37
C THR A 123 -4.81 -14.82 1.44
N ARG A 124 -4.46 -15.30 2.64
CA ARG A 124 -3.68 -16.53 2.82
C ARG A 124 -4.46 -17.81 2.48
N ARG A 125 -5.77 -17.84 2.74
CA ARG A 125 -6.61 -19.04 2.55
C ARG A 125 -7.19 -19.15 1.15
N VAL A 126 -7.57 -18.03 0.53
CA VAL A 126 -8.30 -17.99 -0.76
C VAL A 126 -7.36 -17.66 -1.92
N GLY A 127 -6.20 -17.03 -1.66
CA GLY A 127 -5.18 -16.77 -2.70
C GLY A 127 -5.58 -15.72 -3.74
N ILE A 128 -6.64 -14.94 -3.50
CA ILE A 128 -7.03 -13.85 -4.42
C ILE A 128 -6.02 -12.71 -4.28
N ASN A 129 -5.15 -12.61 -5.29
CA ASN A 129 -4.02 -11.71 -5.28
C ASN A 129 -4.13 -10.69 -6.41
N GLN A 130 -4.81 -9.58 -6.11
CA GLN A 130 -5.01 -8.48 -7.07
C GLN A 130 -3.68 -7.86 -7.52
N ILE A 131 -2.65 -7.89 -6.67
CA ILE A 131 -1.32 -7.37 -7.03
C ILE A 131 -0.69 -8.25 -8.10
N ARG A 132 -0.73 -9.57 -7.91
CA ARG A 132 -0.26 -10.53 -8.89
C ARG A 132 -1.01 -10.40 -10.23
N ALA A 133 -2.32 -10.21 -10.21
CA ALA A 133 -3.09 -9.99 -11.45
C ALA A 133 -2.69 -8.71 -12.21
N VAL A 134 -2.31 -7.64 -11.47
CA VAL A 134 -1.82 -6.38 -12.05
C VAL A 134 -0.42 -6.55 -12.66
N TYR A 135 0.46 -7.35 -12.05
CA TYR A 135 1.84 -7.52 -12.53
C TYR A 135 2.06 -8.70 -13.49
N GLU A 136 1.39 -9.83 -13.34
CA GLU A 136 1.53 -11.01 -14.22
C GLU A 136 1.17 -10.66 -15.68
N ASN A 137 0.14 -9.85 -15.90
CA ASN A 137 -0.24 -9.39 -17.25
C ASN A 137 0.82 -8.51 -17.94
N ILE A 138 1.78 -7.98 -17.19
CA ILE A 138 2.81 -7.07 -17.68
C ILE A 138 4.09 -7.84 -18.05
N PHE A 139 4.37 -8.93 -17.32
CA PHE A 139 5.53 -9.80 -17.56
C PHE A 139 5.23 -11.03 -18.43
N ALA A 140 3.96 -11.38 -18.66
CA ALA A 140 3.58 -12.51 -19.52
C ALA A 140 3.77 -12.28 -21.04
N TRP A 141 4.27 -11.11 -21.45
CA TRP A 141 4.50 -10.74 -22.85
C TRP A 141 5.90 -10.11 -23.07
N GLY A 142 6.89 -10.53 -22.28
CA GLY A 142 8.29 -10.10 -22.38
C GLY A 142 9.20 -11.23 -22.84
#